data_AF-A0A7Y7WMP2-F1
#
_entry.id   AF-A0A7Y7WMP2-F1
#
_cell.length_a   1.000
_cell.length_b   1.000
_cell.length_c   1.000
_cell.angle_alpha   90.00
_cell.angle_beta   90.00
_cell.angle_gamma   90.00
#
_symmetry.space_group_name_H-M   'P 1'
#
loop_
_entity.id
_entity.type
_entity.pdbx_description
1 polymer ?
#
loop_
_entity_poly.entity_id
_entity_poly.type
_entity_poly.pdbx_seq_one_letter_code
_entity_poly.pdbx_strand_id
1 'polypeptide(L)' 'MPNTDLLPALLTKLNENQLALGAAIEKLSNWVEQRGSIEVADNIRAALWPLDNNLEFISMSLAVLNSPE' A
#
# COMPACT_ATOMS: atom_id res chain seq x y z
N MET A 1 -7.87 -22.84 -17.28
CA MET A 1 -9.04 -21.93 -17.25
C MET A 1 -8.53 -20.53 -17.55
N PRO A 2 -9.12 -19.75 -18.47
CA PRO A 2 -8.39 -18.62 -19.07
C PRO A 2 -8.30 -17.34 -18.22
N ASN A 3 -8.86 -17.30 -17.01
CA ASN A 3 -8.86 -16.10 -16.14
C ASN A 3 -8.29 -16.31 -14.74
N THR A 4 -7.88 -17.52 -14.35
CA THR A 4 -7.35 -17.76 -12.99
C THR A 4 -6.04 -17.01 -12.75
N ASP A 5 -5.25 -16.79 -13.80
CA ASP A 5 -3.98 -16.06 -13.77
C ASP A 5 -4.17 -14.54 -13.60
N LEU A 6 -5.37 -14.00 -13.85
CA LEU A 6 -5.64 -12.56 -13.77
C LEU A 6 -5.82 -12.08 -12.33
N LEU A 7 -6.30 -12.93 -11.42
CA LEU A 7 -6.53 -12.52 -10.04
C LEU A 7 -5.20 -12.26 -9.28
N PRO A 8 -4.19 -13.17 -9.30
CA PRO A 8 -2.89 -12.87 -8.73
C PRO A 8 -2.20 -11.67 -9.39
N ALA A 9 -2.35 -11.50 -10.71
CA ALA A 9 -1.81 -10.35 -11.41
C ALA A 9 -2.46 -9.02 -10.96
N LEU A 10 -3.79 -8.99 -10.81
CA LEU A 10 -4.52 -7.82 -10.33
C LEU A 10 -4.15 -7.48 -8.88
N LEU A 11 -4.08 -8.49 -8.00
CA LEU A 11 -3.66 -8.30 -6.61
C LEU A 11 -2.23 -7.79 -6.51
N THR A 12 -1.33 -8.26 -7.38
CA THR A 12 0.05 -7.74 -7.47
C THR A 12 0.04 -6.24 -7.80
N LYS A 13 -0.75 -5.82 -8.80
CA LYS A 13 -0.89 -4.40 -9.14
C LYS A 13 -1.52 -3.56 -8.04
N LEU A 14 -2.48 -4.10 -7.29
CA LEU A 14 -3.03 -3.43 -6.11
C LEU A 14 -2.00 -3.29 -4.99
N ASN A 15 -1.13 -4.29 -4.80
CA ASN A 15 -0.03 -4.26 -3.84
C ASN A 15 1.00 -3.17 -4.20
N GLU A 16 1.39 -3.09 -5.48
CA GLU A 16 2.26 -2.03 -6.01
C GLU A 16 1.66 -0.64 -5.77
N ASN A 17 0.34 -0.49 -5.93
CA ASN A 17 -0.35 0.76 -5.64
C ASN A 17 -0.28 1.14 -4.15
N GLN A 18 -0.37 0.19 -3.21
CA GLN A 18 -0.20 0.51 -1.78
C GLN A 18 1.17 1.11 -1.51
N LEU A 19 2.24 0.53 -2.08
CA LEU A 19 3.61 1.03 -1.93
C LEU A 19 3.78 2.43 -2.55
N ALA A 20 3.28 2.63 -3.77
CA ALA A 20 3.40 3.91 -4.46
C ALA A 20 2.64 5.03 -3.72
N LEU A 21 1.44 4.73 -3.23
CA LEU A 21 0.64 5.67 -2.43
C LEU A 21 1.31 5.96 -1.08
N GLY A 22 1.83 4.94 -0.40
CA GLY A 22 2.54 5.09 0.87
C GLY A 22 3.75 6.03 0.72
N ALA A 23 4.59 5.78 -0.29
CA ALA A 23 5.74 6.63 -0.58
C ALA A 23 5.35 8.08 -0.95
N ALA A 24 4.23 8.29 -1.64
CA ALA A 24 3.74 9.62 -1.97
C ALA A 24 3.23 10.36 -0.72
N ILE A 25 2.49 9.67 0.16
CA ILE A 25 1.98 10.22 1.43
C ILE A 25 3.13 10.58 2.37
N GLU A 26 4.13 9.70 2.50
CA GLU A 26 5.31 9.97 3.33
C GLU A 26 6.04 11.22 2.84
N LYS A 27 6.32 11.34 1.55
CA LYS A 27 6.94 12.53 0.96
C LYS A 27 6.13 13.80 1.20
N LEU A 28 4.80 13.73 1.03
CA LEU A 28 3.92 14.86 1.26
C LEU A 28 3.94 15.29 2.74
N SER A 29 3.81 14.33 3.67
CA SER A 29 3.85 14.62 5.11
C SER A 29 5.17 15.29 5.53
N ASN A 30 6.31 14.80 5.02
CA ASN A 30 7.61 15.38 5.31
C ASN A 30 7.73 16.80 4.74
N TRP A 31 7.20 17.06 3.54
CA TRP A 31 7.17 18.39 2.94
C TRP A 31 6.31 19.38 3.74
N VAL A 32 5.20 18.93 4.32
CA VAL A 32 4.32 19.72 5.20
C VAL A 32 4.99 19.98 6.55
N GLU A 33 5.61 18.97 7.16
CA GLU A 33 6.31 19.09 8.44
C GLU A 33 7.48 20.07 8.37
N GLN A 34 8.29 20.00 7.29
CA GLN A 34 9.41 20.92 7.04
C GLN A 34 8.98 22.39 6.94
N ARG A 35 7.68 22.66 6.75
CA ARG A 35 7.09 24.01 6.73
C ARG A 35 6.43 24.40 8.06
N GLY A 36 6.66 23.63 9.11
CA GLY A 36 6.21 23.92 10.47
C GLY A 36 4.78 23.46 10.79
N SER A 37 4.10 22.77 9.86
CA SER A 37 2.74 22.27 10.07
C SER A 37 2.75 20.83 10.60
N ILE A 38 3.29 20.63 11.81
CA ILE A 38 3.51 19.30 12.40
C ILE A 38 2.20 18.50 12.54
N GLU A 39 1.16 19.10 13.13
CA GLU A 39 -0.14 18.43 13.31
C GLU A 39 -0.77 17.99 11.98
N VAL A 40 -0.64 18.82 10.93
CA VAL A 40 -1.12 18.48 9.59
C VAL A 40 -0.30 17.33 8.99
N ALA A 41 1.02 17.34 9.18
CA ALA A 41 1.88 16.25 8.72
C ALA A 41 1.54 14.92 9.41
N ASP A 42 1.26 14.93 10.71
CA ASP A 42 0.87 13.75 11.47
C ASP A 42 -0.49 13.20 11.02
N ASN A 43 -1.47 14.09 10.78
CA ASN A 43 -2.76 13.72 10.21
C ASN A 43 -2.62 13.09 8.82
N ILE A 44 -1.69 13.58 7.99
CA ILE A 44 -1.39 12.98 6.68
C ILE A 44 -0.74 11.60 6.87
N ARG A 45 0.23 11.45 7.79
CA ARG A 45 0.89 10.16 8.06
C ARG A 45 -0.05 9.10 8.58
N ALA A 46 -1.12 9.48 9.28
CA ALA A 46 -2.13 8.52 9.73
C ALA A 46 -2.74 7.71 8.57
N ALA A 47 -2.70 8.22 7.33
CA ALA A 47 -3.13 7.49 6.14
C ALA A 47 -2.19 6.36 5.72
N LEU A 48 -0.96 6.27 6.26
CA LEU A 48 -0.05 5.14 6.02
C LEU A 48 -0.56 3.85 6.69
N TRP A 49 -1.15 3.96 7.89
CA TRP A 49 -1.64 2.79 8.62
C TRP A 49 -2.58 1.89 7.81
N PRO A 50 -3.67 2.39 7.17
CA PRO A 50 -4.52 1.53 6.35
C PRO A 50 -3.81 1.00 5.10
N LEU A 51 -2.84 1.73 4.52
CA LEU A 51 -2.08 1.25 3.37
C LEU A 51 -1.17 0.08 3.75
N ASP A 52 -0.50 0.17 4.90
CA ASP A 52 0.37 -0.91 5.40
C ASP A 52 -0.43 -2.18 5.73
N ASN A 53 -1.60 -2.03 6.37
CA ASN A 53 -2.48 -3.17 6.65
C ASN A 53 -2.98 -3.82 5.35
N ASN A 54 -3.34 -3.02 4.35
CA ASN A 54 -3.76 -3.55 3.04
C ASN A 54 -2.60 -4.23 2.31
N LEU A 55 -1.39 -3.65 2.35
CA LEU A 55 -0.18 -4.23 1.78
C LEU A 55 0.11 -5.61 2.37
N GLU A 56 0.06 -5.73 3.70
CA GLU A 56 0.27 -6.98 4.41
C GLU A 56 -0.77 -8.02 3.99
N PHE A 57 -2.05 -7.66 4.04
CA PHE A 57 -3.14 -8.57 3.69
C PHE A 57 -3.09 -9.05 2.24
N ILE A 58 -2.82 -8.15 1.28
CA ILE A 58 -2.67 -8.50 -0.14
C ILE A 58 -1.46 -9.42 -0.34
N SER A 59 -0.33 -9.12 0.33
CA SER A 59 0.88 -9.93 0.24
C SER A 59 0.65 -11.35 0.78
N MET A 60 -0.05 -11.50 1.90
CA MET A 60 -0.46 -12.81 2.43
C MET A 60 -1.40 -13.55 1.46
N SER A 61 -2.37 -12.85 0.89
CA SER A 61 -3.31 -13.43 -0.07
C SER A 61 -2.61 -13.93 -1.33
N LEU A 62 -1.63 -13.18 -1.85
CA LEU A 62 -0.79 -13.60 -2.96
C LEU A 62 0.07 -14.83 -2.62
N ALA A 63 0.62 -14.91 -1.41
CA ALA A 63 1.38 -16.07 -0.97
C ALA A 63 0.53 -17.35 -0.95
N VAL A 64 -0.71 -17.26 -0.48
CA VAL A 64 -1.67 -18.39 -0.48
C VAL A 64 -2.10 -18.76 -1.90
N LEU A 65 -2.36 -17.78 -2.78
CA LEU A 65 -2.78 -18.07 -4.16
C LEU A 65 -1.66 -18.70 -5.01
N ASN A 66 -0.40 -18.42 -4.68
CA ASN A 66 0.76 -18.92 -5.40
C ASN A 66 1.37 -20.19 -4.77
N SER A 67 0.85 -20.69 -3.64
CA SER A 67 1.36 -21.92 -3.04
C SER A 67 0.97 -23.12 -3.93
N PRO A 68 1.91 -24.04 -4.22
CA PRO A 68 1.56 -25.30 -4.87
C PRO A 68 0.59 -26.10 -3.99
N GLU A 69 -0.33 -26.83 -4.62
CA GLU A 69 -1.20 -27.81 -3.93
C GLU A 69 -0.36 -28.89 -3.22
#